data_AF-A0A5J6N827-F1
#
_entry.id   AF-A0A5J6N827-F1
#
_cell.length_a   1.000
_cell.length_b   1.000
_cell.length_c   1.000
_cell.angle_alpha   90.00
_cell.angle_beta   90.00
_cell.angle_gamma   90.00
#
_symmetry.space_group_name_H-M   'P 1'
#
loop_
_entity.id
_entity.type
_entity.pdbx_description
1 polymer ?
#
loop_
_entity_poly.entity_id
_entity_poly.type
_entity_poly.pdbx_seq_one_letter_code
_entity_poly.pdbx_strand_id
1 'polypeptide(L)'
;MAESKRHYRRLLRVRERADAVIRRYKFIDSTNPEGVERYKLDRPSDDDQPVRILYNYAIAHPVGTRSGMVWCCYCQERTHFDGSVVEYSSDARRTVGKDCCKKNGLKLQQLRDAFVSDQVRKDRLEQFDRIGRHLPELIKEIDAALLSTTVRAFSAQRSHFQQNCGALFKFLAGIVQHNRGLLTWDEKITDYARDALSPETQGDGFGDVSSRKARNSGQKILRLKRYHRITGRNFLDLSHSPINDLQYVRDKLVVAMEFYSQPTTDQIEDHEFGEWARALSDLVARITIVEKTLSALPEFFGRLNLSTIVFVRNEGLREPRYAMTSSGIKWTPEDGEPVVVEPPRDYQPLRFRLLPRMKRYLRAA
;
A
#
# COMPACT_ATOMS: atom_id res chain seq x y z
N MET A 1 -17.23 -26.31 4.11
CA MET A 1 -16.22 -26.66 5.15
C MET A 1 -15.39 -27.91 4.82
N ALA A 2 -15.97 -28.99 4.26
CA ALA A 2 -15.22 -30.23 3.97
C ALA A 2 -14.11 -30.05 2.91
N GLU A 3 -14.36 -29.27 1.86
CA GLU A 3 -13.35 -28.95 0.84
C GLU A 3 -12.17 -28.16 1.40
N SER A 4 -12.42 -27.17 2.28
CA SER A 4 -11.38 -26.38 2.93
C SER A 4 -10.42 -27.24 3.77
N LYS A 5 -10.95 -28.27 4.47
CA LYS A 5 -10.11 -29.24 5.21
C LYS A 5 -9.28 -30.14 4.28
N ARG A 6 -9.82 -30.54 3.13
CA ARG A 6 -9.10 -31.35 2.13
C ARG A 6 -7.98 -30.54 1.48
N HIS A 7 -8.24 -29.26 1.19
CA HIS A 7 -7.28 -28.31 0.65
C HIS A 7 -6.12 -28.07 1.65
N TYR A 8 -6.44 -27.90 2.94
CA TYR A 8 -5.46 -27.71 3.99
C TYR A 8 -4.47 -28.89 4.15
N ARG A 9 -4.95 -30.14 4.04
CA ARG A 9 -4.08 -31.33 4.08
C ARG A 9 -3.18 -31.46 2.85
N ARG A 10 -3.66 -31.02 1.68
CA ARG A 10 -2.85 -31.00 0.44
C ARG A 10 -1.70 -30.01 0.55
N LEU A 11 -1.95 -28.83 1.14
CA LEU A 11 -0.94 -27.80 1.41
C LEU A 11 0.20 -28.29 2.31
N LEU A 12 -0.10 -29.07 3.36
CA LEU A 12 0.92 -29.60 4.25
C LEU A 12 1.93 -30.54 3.55
N ARG A 13 1.46 -31.41 2.64
CA ARG A 13 2.33 -32.34 1.89
C ARG A 13 3.20 -31.66 0.85
N VAL A 14 2.69 -30.58 0.25
CA VAL A 14 3.43 -29.78 -0.73
C VAL A 14 4.57 -29.05 -0.03
N ARG A 15 4.32 -28.57 1.19
CA ARG A 15 5.28 -27.83 1.99
C ARG A 15 6.53 -28.64 2.35
N GLU A 16 6.35 -29.93 2.68
CA GLU A 16 7.48 -30.84 2.92
C GLU A 16 8.41 -30.96 1.70
N ARG A 17 7.86 -30.84 0.48
CA ARG A 17 8.64 -30.87 -0.77
C ARG A 17 9.34 -29.54 -1.06
N ALA A 18 8.67 -28.41 -0.85
CA ALA A 18 9.29 -27.09 -1.00
C ALA A 18 10.48 -26.90 -0.03
N ASP A 19 10.34 -27.33 1.23
CA ASP A 19 11.43 -27.32 2.21
C ASP A 19 12.60 -28.22 1.76
N ALA A 20 12.33 -29.37 1.13
CA ALA A 20 13.38 -30.25 0.61
C ALA A 20 14.17 -29.61 -0.55
N VAL A 21 13.50 -28.81 -1.39
CA VAL A 21 14.13 -28.11 -2.53
C VAL A 21 14.96 -26.93 -2.07
N ILE A 22 14.43 -26.12 -1.14
CA ILE A 22 15.19 -25.02 -0.51
C ILE A 22 16.44 -25.56 0.19
N ARG A 23 16.35 -26.73 0.84
CA ARG A 23 17.49 -27.39 1.48
C ARG A 23 18.56 -27.91 0.52
N ARG A 24 18.28 -28.05 -0.79
CA ARG A 24 19.31 -28.38 -1.80
C ARG A 24 20.31 -27.23 -1.97
N TYR A 25 19.89 -25.99 -1.73
CA TYR A 25 20.75 -24.81 -1.74
C TYR A 25 21.52 -24.68 -0.41
N LYS A 26 22.59 -25.46 -0.28
CA LYS A 26 23.54 -25.39 0.83
C LYS A 26 24.59 -24.33 0.53
N PHE A 27 24.47 -23.18 1.20
CA PHE A 27 25.49 -22.13 1.21
C PHE A 27 26.22 -22.15 2.55
N ILE A 28 27.53 -21.96 2.52
CA ILE A 28 28.30 -21.79 3.76
C ILE A 28 28.05 -20.37 4.26
N ASP A 29 27.56 -20.25 5.49
CA ASP A 29 27.49 -18.98 6.19
C ASP A 29 28.76 -18.82 7.04
N SER A 30 29.70 -18.01 6.55
CA SER A 30 30.97 -17.74 7.23
C SER A 30 31.33 -16.27 7.08
N THR A 31 31.67 -15.66 8.21
CA THR A 31 32.12 -14.26 8.29
C THR A 31 33.62 -14.10 8.01
N ASN A 32 34.38 -15.21 7.94
CA ASN A 32 35.80 -15.21 7.63
C ASN A 32 36.09 -15.97 6.32
N PRO A 33 36.25 -15.27 5.18
CA PRO A 33 36.57 -15.90 3.88
C PRO A 33 37.88 -16.68 3.85
N GLU A 34 38.84 -16.35 4.72
CA GLU A 34 40.16 -17.00 4.79
C GLU A 34 40.22 -18.09 5.88
N GLY A 35 39.14 -18.26 6.66
CA GLY A 35 39.05 -19.22 7.77
C GLY A 35 38.45 -20.57 7.38
N VAL A 36 38.26 -20.83 6.08
CA VAL A 36 37.69 -22.09 5.60
C VAL A 36 38.70 -23.24 5.69
N GLU A 37 38.23 -24.45 6.00
CA GLU A 37 39.09 -25.63 6.02
C GLU A 37 39.75 -25.85 4.64
N ARG A 38 41.03 -26.26 4.61
CA ARG A 38 41.83 -26.43 3.38
C ARG A 38 42.03 -25.14 2.57
N TYR A 39 42.01 -23.99 3.25
CA TYR A 39 42.34 -22.71 2.64
C TYR A 39 43.80 -22.65 2.17
N LYS A 40 44.03 -22.13 0.96
CA LYS A 40 45.38 -21.86 0.43
C LYS A 40 45.47 -20.45 -0.16
N LEU A 41 46.64 -19.84 0.00
CA LEU A 41 46.95 -18.50 -0.51
C LEU A 41 47.54 -18.51 -1.93
N ASP A 42 48.12 -19.64 -2.33
CA ASP A 42 48.82 -19.81 -3.59
C ASP A 42 47.87 -19.70 -4.79
N ARG A 43 48.42 -19.26 -5.93
CA ARG A 43 47.68 -19.31 -7.19
C ARG A 43 47.45 -20.78 -7.56
N PRO A 44 46.26 -21.18 -8.03
CA PRO A 44 46.04 -22.54 -8.54
C PRO A 44 47.01 -22.82 -9.70
N SER A 45 47.50 -24.05 -9.79
CA SER A 45 48.23 -24.53 -10.97
C SER A 45 47.28 -24.62 -12.18
N ASP A 46 47.84 -24.70 -13.39
CA ASP A 46 47.02 -24.75 -14.62
C ASP A 46 46.08 -25.97 -14.66
N ASP A 47 46.48 -27.08 -14.04
CA ASP A 47 45.66 -28.29 -13.91
C ASP A 47 44.60 -28.20 -12.79
N ASP A 48 44.74 -27.25 -11.85
CA ASP A 48 43.82 -27.12 -10.71
C ASP A 48 42.65 -26.22 -11.06
N GLN A 49 41.59 -26.82 -11.60
CA GLN A 49 40.43 -26.11 -12.14
C GLN A 49 39.42 -25.77 -11.05
N PRO A 50 38.73 -24.61 -11.15
CA PRO A 50 37.66 -24.28 -10.21
C PRO A 50 36.48 -25.24 -10.40
N VAL A 51 35.94 -25.74 -9.29
CA VAL A 51 34.84 -26.72 -9.24
C VAL A 51 33.53 -26.03 -8.91
N ARG A 52 33.48 -25.24 -7.83
CA ARG A 52 32.27 -24.51 -7.42
C ARG A 52 32.59 -23.30 -6.52
N ILE A 53 31.63 -22.39 -6.42
CA ILE A 53 31.64 -21.33 -5.40
C ILE A 53 30.99 -21.88 -4.12
N LEU A 54 31.65 -21.69 -2.98
CA LEU A 54 31.12 -22.09 -1.67
C LEU A 54 30.25 -20.99 -1.06
N TYR A 55 30.71 -19.74 -1.15
CA TYR A 55 29.95 -18.54 -0.82
C TYR A 55 30.59 -17.28 -1.40
N ASN A 56 29.79 -16.22 -1.49
CA ASN A 56 30.26 -14.87 -1.79
C ASN A 56 30.50 -14.11 -0.48
N TYR A 57 31.59 -13.35 -0.40
CA TYR A 57 31.87 -12.47 0.72
C TYR A 57 31.74 -11.01 0.29
N ALA A 58 31.27 -10.19 1.22
CA ALA A 58 31.29 -8.73 1.14
C ALA A 58 31.60 -8.19 2.54
N ILE A 59 32.81 -7.68 2.73
CA ILE A 59 33.29 -7.19 4.02
C ILE A 59 33.12 -5.67 4.06
N ALA A 60 32.49 -5.18 5.13
CA ALA A 60 32.45 -3.76 5.42
C ALA A 60 33.88 -3.27 5.72
N HIS A 61 34.36 -2.29 4.96
CA HIS A 61 35.67 -1.69 5.17
C HIS A 61 35.57 -0.16 5.08
N PRO A 62 36.36 0.59 5.86
CA PRO A 62 36.47 2.04 5.72
C PRO A 62 37.07 2.38 4.36
N VAL A 63 36.40 3.25 3.61
CA VAL A 63 36.86 3.74 2.30
C VAL A 63 38.28 4.30 2.43
N GLY A 64 39.19 3.84 1.57
CA GLY A 64 40.59 4.30 1.55
C GLY A 64 41.55 3.53 2.47
N THR A 65 41.09 2.51 3.20
CA THR A 65 41.95 1.66 4.02
C THR A 65 42.05 0.23 3.46
N ARG A 66 43.25 -0.36 3.49
CA ARG A 66 43.46 -1.79 3.16
C ARG A 66 43.25 -2.73 4.36
N SER A 67 43.02 -2.16 5.55
CA SER A 67 42.77 -2.92 6.76
C SER A 67 41.44 -3.67 6.64
N GLY A 68 41.47 -5.00 6.85
CA GLY A 68 40.29 -5.86 6.72
C GLY A 68 39.96 -6.33 5.29
N MET A 69 40.80 -6.03 4.29
CA MET A 69 40.65 -6.57 2.93
C MET A 69 41.10 -8.03 2.82
N VAL A 70 40.45 -8.75 1.92
CA VAL A 70 40.62 -10.19 1.69
C VAL A 70 41.71 -10.41 0.65
N TRP A 71 42.56 -11.41 0.90
CA TRP A 71 43.54 -11.93 -0.05
C TRP A 71 42.86 -12.47 -1.30
N CYS A 72 43.49 -12.33 -2.47
CA CYS A 72 43.02 -12.97 -3.70
C CYS A 72 44.11 -13.85 -4.30
N CYS A 73 43.82 -15.12 -4.58
CA CYS A 73 44.82 -16.07 -5.08
C CYS A 73 45.34 -15.76 -6.51
N TYR A 74 44.65 -14.94 -7.30
CA TYR A 74 45.14 -14.54 -8.64
C TYR A 74 45.95 -13.26 -8.60
N CYS A 75 45.44 -12.30 -7.84
CA CYS A 75 45.99 -10.96 -7.75
C CYS A 75 47.11 -10.90 -6.67
N GLN A 76 47.21 -11.94 -5.82
CA GLN A 76 48.24 -12.16 -4.78
C GLN A 76 48.41 -10.96 -3.83
N GLU A 77 47.31 -10.27 -3.56
CA GLU A 77 47.26 -9.07 -2.71
C GLU A 77 45.98 -9.03 -1.87
N ARG A 78 46.01 -8.30 -0.75
CA ARG A 78 44.84 -7.97 0.09
C ARG A 78 44.15 -6.69 -0.39
N THR A 79 43.43 -6.78 -1.51
CA THR A 79 42.81 -5.61 -2.17
C THR A 79 41.31 -5.73 -2.38
N HIS A 80 40.70 -6.86 -2.01
CA HIS A 80 39.30 -7.13 -2.29
C HIS A 80 38.45 -7.05 -1.04
N PHE A 81 37.39 -6.25 -1.09
CA PHE A 81 36.33 -6.25 -0.07
C PHE A 81 35.14 -7.12 -0.47
N ASP A 82 35.01 -7.45 -1.76
CA ASP A 82 34.00 -8.36 -2.28
C ASP A 82 34.60 -9.44 -3.20
N GLY A 83 34.01 -10.63 -3.18
CA GLY A 83 34.53 -11.77 -3.92
C GLY A 83 33.82 -13.07 -3.62
N SER A 84 34.51 -14.18 -3.88
CA SER A 84 33.99 -15.53 -3.72
C SER A 84 35.04 -16.44 -3.11
N VAL A 85 34.62 -17.37 -2.27
CA VAL A 85 35.43 -18.53 -1.87
C VAL A 85 35.15 -19.66 -2.86
N VAL A 86 36.19 -20.13 -3.52
CA VAL A 86 36.14 -21.12 -4.60
C VAL A 86 36.80 -22.40 -4.16
N GLU A 87 36.13 -23.53 -4.38
CA GLU A 87 36.71 -24.87 -4.25
C GLU A 87 37.28 -25.30 -5.60
N TYR A 88 38.51 -25.81 -5.58
CA TYR A 88 39.24 -26.28 -6.75
C TYR A 88 39.34 -27.81 -6.77
N SER A 89 39.72 -28.39 -7.91
CA SER A 89 39.83 -29.84 -8.12
C SER A 89 40.80 -30.55 -7.18
N SER A 90 41.79 -29.82 -6.65
CA SER A 90 42.72 -30.30 -5.63
C SER A 90 42.14 -30.33 -4.21
N ASP A 91 40.83 -30.10 -4.05
CA ASP A 91 40.11 -29.81 -2.80
C ASP A 91 40.60 -28.56 -2.06
N ALA A 92 41.50 -27.77 -2.65
CA ALA A 92 41.93 -26.50 -2.07
C ALA A 92 40.83 -25.45 -2.18
N ARG A 93 40.72 -24.62 -1.14
CA ARG A 93 39.78 -23.49 -1.10
C ARG A 93 40.54 -22.19 -1.16
N ARG A 94 40.12 -21.28 -2.03
CA ARG A 94 40.81 -20.00 -2.22
C ARG A 94 39.82 -18.87 -2.38
N THR A 95 40.22 -17.69 -1.94
CA THR A 95 39.47 -16.46 -2.14
C THR A 95 39.83 -15.84 -3.48
N VAL A 96 38.81 -15.41 -4.22
CA VAL A 96 38.95 -14.73 -5.49
C VAL A 96 38.14 -13.44 -5.45
N GLY A 97 38.80 -12.31 -5.66
CA GLY A 97 38.12 -11.02 -5.77
C GLY A 97 37.09 -11.00 -6.90
N LYS A 98 36.01 -10.24 -6.75
CA LYS A 98 34.93 -10.17 -7.75
C LYS A 98 35.42 -9.85 -9.16
N ASP A 99 36.31 -8.86 -9.29
CA ASP A 99 36.87 -8.50 -10.59
C ASP A 99 37.93 -9.51 -11.08
N CYS A 100 38.65 -10.15 -10.15
CA CYS A 100 39.60 -11.21 -10.51
C CYS A 100 38.82 -12.46 -11.02
N CYS A 101 37.58 -12.73 -10.60
CA CYS A 101 36.74 -13.80 -11.19
C CYS A 101 36.49 -13.56 -12.69
N LYS A 102 36.21 -12.32 -13.10
CA LYS A 102 35.98 -11.95 -14.50
C LYS A 102 37.24 -12.06 -15.34
N LYS A 103 38.37 -11.60 -14.80
CA LYS A 103 39.65 -11.50 -15.53
C LYS A 103 40.37 -12.84 -15.71
N ASN A 104 40.14 -13.82 -14.82
CA ASN A 104 40.95 -15.05 -14.75
C ASN A 104 40.22 -16.30 -15.25
N GLY A 105 39.23 -16.15 -16.15
CA GLY A 105 38.69 -17.26 -16.94
C GLY A 105 37.17 -17.33 -16.96
N LEU A 106 36.63 -17.73 -18.12
CA LEU A 106 35.18 -17.86 -18.36
C LEU A 106 34.51 -18.78 -17.34
N LYS A 107 35.19 -19.87 -16.93
CA LYS A 107 34.65 -20.85 -15.97
C LYS A 107 34.39 -20.25 -14.59
N LEU A 108 35.29 -19.41 -14.06
CA LEU A 108 35.09 -18.74 -12.77
C LEU A 108 33.90 -17.79 -12.81
N GLN A 109 33.80 -17.01 -13.89
CA GLN A 109 32.68 -16.10 -14.08
C GLN A 109 31.36 -16.86 -14.18
N GLN A 110 31.30 -17.94 -14.96
CA GLN A 110 30.12 -18.81 -15.06
C GLN A 110 29.73 -19.42 -13.72
N LEU A 111 30.68 -19.92 -12.94
CA LEU A 111 30.42 -20.48 -11.60
C LEU A 111 29.88 -19.41 -10.65
N ARG A 112 30.42 -18.19 -10.70
CA ARG A 112 29.93 -17.06 -9.90
C ARG A 112 28.52 -16.67 -10.30
N ASP A 113 28.23 -16.55 -11.60
CA ASP A 113 26.92 -16.17 -12.09
C ASP A 113 25.87 -17.24 -11.76
N ALA A 114 26.22 -18.52 -11.90
CA ALA A 114 25.38 -19.65 -11.48
C ALA A 114 25.10 -19.60 -9.96
N PHE A 115 26.13 -19.37 -9.14
CA PHE A 115 25.97 -19.27 -7.69
C PHE A 115 25.06 -18.10 -7.28
N VAL A 116 25.23 -16.93 -7.89
CA VAL A 116 24.37 -15.76 -7.64
C VAL A 116 22.93 -16.04 -8.07
N SER A 117 22.74 -16.68 -9.23
CA SER A 117 21.42 -17.11 -9.70
C SER A 117 20.76 -18.08 -8.71
N ASP A 118 21.50 -19.06 -8.20
CA ASP A 118 21.03 -20.01 -7.18
C ASP A 118 20.65 -19.31 -5.85
N GLN A 119 21.42 -18.30 -5.42
CA GLN A 119 21.08 -17.51 -4.24
C GLN A 119 19.76 -16.75 -4.42
N VAL A 120 19.63 -16.02 -5.54
CA VAL A 120 18.39 -15.30 -5.89
C VAL A 120 17.21 -16.26 -5.96
N ARG A 121 17.42 -17.44 -6.56
CA ARG A 121 16.41 -18.49 -6.67
C ARG A 121 15.96 -19.00 -5.30
N LYS A 122 16.90 -19.27 -4.39
CA LYS A 122 16.62 -19.67 -3.01
C LYS A 122 15.82 -18.60 -2.28
N ASP A 123 16.24 -17.35 -2.34
CA ASP A 123 15.56 -16.23 -1.66
C ASP A 123 14.11 -16.09 -2.13
N ARG A 124 13.87 -16.23 -3.44
CA ARG A 124 12.53 -16.26 -4.04
C ARG A 124 11.71 -17.45 -3.57
N LEU A 125 12.29 -18.65 -3.52
CA LEU A 125 11.59 -19.84 -3.00
C LEU A 125 11.19 -19.66 -1.54
N GLU A 126 12.09 -19.15 -0.71
CA GLU A 126 11.79 -18.87 0.71
C GLU A 126 10.71 -17.80 0.85
N GLN A 127 10.76 -16.75 0.03
CA GLN A 127 9.73 -15.73 0.01
C GLN A 127 8.37 -16.31 -0.41
N PHE A 128 8.36 -17.14 -1.44
CA PHE A 128 7.17 -17.79 -1.95
C PHE A 128 6.54 -18.71 -0.91
N ASP A 129 7.34 -19.53 -0.23
CA ASP A 129 6.90 -20.36 0.89
C ASP A 129 6.40 -19.50 2.07
N ARG A 130 7.09 -18.40 2.41
CA ARG A 130 6.59 -17.43 3.42
C ARG A 130 5.21 -16.91 3.05
N ILE A 131 4.99 -16.48 1.82
CA ILE A 131 3.68 -16.01 1.32
C ILE A 131 2.63 -17.12 1.42
N GLY A 132 2.94 -18.31 0.87
CA GLY A 132 2.05 -19.45 0.85
C GLY A 132 1.56 -19.86 2.24
N ARG A 133 2.38 -19.70 3.28
CA ARG A 133 2.01 -19.96 4.68
C ARG A 133 0.93 -19.03 5.23
N HIS A 134 0.85 -17.79 4.74
CA HIS A 134 -0.11 -16.78 5.23
C HIS A 134 -1.38 -16.68 4.39
N LEU A 135 -1.38 -17.20 3.16
CA LEU A 135 -2.57 -17.16 2.29
C LEU A 135 -3.82 -17.79 2.92
N PRO A 136 -3.77 -18.98 3.56
CA PRO A 136 -4.96 -19.57 4.17
C PRO A 136 -5.53 -18.74 5.32
N GLU A 137 -4.67 -18.10 6.11
CA GLU A 137 -5.09 -17.24 7.21
C GLU A 137 -5.70 -15.93 6.69
N LEU A 138 -5.13 -15.36 5.62
CA LEU A 138 -5.70 -14.19 4.96
C LEU A 138 -7.08 -14.47 4.37
N ILE A 139 -7.27 -15.64 3.72
CA ILE A 139 -8.57 -16.08 3.22
C ILE A 139 -9.58 -16.20 4.37
N LYS A 140 -9.18 -16.77 5.51
CA LYS A 140 -10.04 -16.85 6.70
C LYS A 140 -10.43 -15.47 7.24
N GLU A 141 -9.51 -14.50 7.26
CA GLU A 141 -9.84 -13.12 7.65
C GLU A 141 -10.85 -12.49 6.69
N ILE A 142 -10.71 -12.74 5.38
CA ILE A 142 -11.67 -12.26 4.38
C ILE A 142 -13.04 -12.93 4.54
N ASP A 143 -13.08 -14.24 4.75
CA ASP A 143 -14.31 -14.98 5.04
C ASP A 143 -15.02 -14.41 6.28
N ALA A 144 -14.26 -14.15 7.35
CA ALA A 144 -14.79 -13.52 8.56
C ALA A 144 -15.29 -12.09 8.29
N ALA A 145 -14.58 -11.31 7.47
CA ALA A 145 -14.99 -9.96 7.09
C ALA A 145 -16.29 -9.97 6.26
N LEU A 146 -16.45 -10.92 5.33
CA LEU A 146 -17.67 -11.09 4.54
C LEU A 146 -18.89 -11.45 5.41
N LEU A 147 -18.67 -12.18 6.50
CA LEU A 147 -19.71 -12.52 7.48
C LEU A 147 -19.94 -11.41 8.52
N SER A 148 -19.03 -10.45 8.65
CA SER A 148 -19.07 -9.40 9.66
C SER A 148 -20.30 -8.51 9.53
N THR A 149 -20.86 -8.11 10.67
CA THR A 149 -21.91 -7.09 10.76
C THR A 149 -21.41 -5.72 10.31
N THR A 150 -20.11 -5.41 10.47
CA THR A 150 -19.50 -4.13 10.06
C THR A 150 -19.69 -3.88 8.57
N VAL A 151 -19.36 -4.85 7.71
CA VAL A 151 -19.45 -4.67 6.25
C VAL A 151 -20.90 -4.48 5.82
N ARG A 152 -21.83 -5.22 6.43
CA ARG A 152 -23.27 -5.08 6.16
C ARG A 152 -23.80 -3.74 6.65
N ALA A 153 -23.42 -3.31 7.85
CA ALA A 153 -23.81 -2.02 8.42
C ALA A 153 -23.31 -0.85 7.55
N PHE A 154 -22.11 -0.95 7.00
CA PHE A 154 -21.58 0.05 6.06
C PHE A 154 -22.46 0.16 4.81
N SER A 155 -22.75 -0.96 4.14
CA SER A 155 -23.60 -0.98 2.94
C SER A 155 -25.01 -0.51 3.24
N ALA A 156 -25.62 -0.97 4.34
CA ALA A 156 -26.94 -0.53 4.78
C ALA A 156 -26.97 0.97 5.05
N GLN A 157 -25.94 1.52 5.69
CA GLN A 157 -25.85 2.95 5.97
C GLN A 157 -25.68 3.78 4.69
N ARG A 158 -24.90 3.28 3.71
CA ARG A 158 -24.76 3.92 2.41
C ARG A 158 -26.11 3.96 1.68
N SER A 159 -26.82 2.83 1.64
CA SER A 159 -28.16 2.76 1.04
C SER A 159 -29.18 3.63 1.76
N HIS A 160 -29.18 3.63 3.10
CA HIS A 160 -30.05 4.46 3.92
C HIS A 160 -29.80 5.95 3.66
N PHE A 161 -28.55 6.38 3.59
CA PHE A 161 -28.20 7.77 3.26
C PHE A 161 -28.58 8.13 1.82
N GLN A 162 -28.40 7.22 0.86
CA GLN A 162 -28.81 7.45 -0.52
C GLN A 162 -30.33 7.56 -0.68
N GLN A 163 -31.11 6.77 0.05
CA GLN A 163 -32.58 6.79 0.01
C GLN A 163 -33.13 8.06 0.67
N ASN A 164 -32.63 8.39 1.86
CA ASN A 164 -33.18 9.47 2.68
C ASN A 164 -32.56 10.84 2.42
N CYS A 165 -31.38 10.91 1.80
CA CYS A 165 -30.69 12.16 1.47
C CYS A 165 -30.23 12.16 0.01
N GLY A 166 -31.01 11.57 -0.90
CA GLY A 166 -30.58 11.27 -2.28
C GLY A 166 -30.09 12.47 -3.08
N ALA A 167 -30.69 13.65 -2.92
CA ALA A 167 -30.23 14.86 -3.59
C ALA A 167 -28.83 15.30 -3.10
N LEU A 168 -28.60 15.25 -1.79
CA LEU A 168 -27.30 15.51 -1.19
C LEU A 168 -26.27 14.43 -1.59
N PHE A 169 -26.67 13.15 -1.56
CA PHE A 169 -25.81 12.05 -1.97
C PHE A 169 -25.31 12.23 -3.40
N LYS A 170 -26.22 12.49 -4.36
CA LYS A 170 -25.87 12.73 -5.77
C LYS A 170 -24.91 13.90 -5.93
N PHE A 171 -25.16 15.01 -5.24
CA PHE A 171 -24.29 16.18 -5.25
C PHE A 171 -22.88 15.84 -4.75
N LEU A 172 -22.77 15.21 -3.57
CA LEU A 172 -21.47 14.88 -2.99
C LEU A 172 -20.73 13.80 -3.79
N ALA A 173 -21.43 12.79 -4.29
CA ALA A 173 -20.84 11.75 -5.15
C ALA A 173 -20.27 12.35 -6.43
N GLY A 174 -20.97 13.31 -7.05
CA GLY A 174 -20.45 14.06 -8.20
C GLY A 174 -19.16 14.81 -7.87
N ILE A 175 -19.08 15.45 -6.70
CA ILE A 175 -17.85 16.13 -6.24
C ILE A 175 -16.70 15.14 -6.01
N VAL A 176 -17.00 13.96 -5.46
CA VAL A 176 -16.00 12.90 -5.28
C VAL A 176 -15.44 12.42 -6.62
N GLN A 177 -16.31 12.21 -7.61
CA GLN A 177 -15.92 11.74 -8.94
C GLN A 177 -15.15 12.81 -9.74
N HIS A 178 -15.65 14.05 -9.78
CA HIS A 178 -15.09 15.09 -10.67
C HIS A 178 -13.97 15.93 -10.04
N ASN A 179 -14.01 16.15 -8.72
CA ASN A 179 -13.07 17.03 -8.03
C ASN A 179 -12.34 16.34 -6.87
N ARG A 180 -12.25 15.01 -6.91
CA ARG A 180 -11.61 14.18 -5.87
C ARG A 180 -12.10 14.53 -4.45
N GLY A 181 -13.36 14.94 -4.31
CA GLY A 181 -13.97 15.29 -3.03
C GLY A 181 -13.64 16.69 -2.51
N LEU A 182 -13.21 17.62 -3.36
CA LEU A 182 -12.92 19.00 -2.97
C LEU A 182 -14.17 19.89 -3.10
N LEU A 183 -14.71 20.32 -1.96
CA LEU A 183 -15.76 21.34 -1.85
C LEU A 183 -15.13 22.73 -1.97
N THR A 184 -15.84 23.65 -2.63
CA THR A 184 -15.42 25.04 -2.79
C THR A 184 -16.59 25.98 -2.59
N TRP A 185 -16.37 27.08 -1.87
CA TRP A 185 -17.37 28.14 -1.67
C TRP A 185 -16.71 29.51 -1.55
N ASP A 186 -17.51 30.57 -1.70
CA ASP A 186 -17.04 31.94 -1.55
C ASP A 186 -17.46 32.50 -0.18
N GLU A 187 -16.48 32.77 0.68
CA GLU A 187 -16.73 33.43 1.96
C GLU A 187 -16.73 34.95 1.75
N LYS A 188 -17.84 35.61 2.11
CA LYS A 188 -17.92 37.07 2.12
C LYS A 188 -17.18 37.59 3.34
N ILE A 189 -16.16 38.42 3.10
CA ILE A 189 -15.41 39.11 4.16
C ILE A 189 -15.79 40.58 4.11
N THR A 190 -16.26 41.09 5.23
CA THR A 190 -16.46 42.53 5.44
C THR A 190 -15.15 43.12 5.94
N ASP A 191 -14.61 44.09 5.20
CA ASP A 191 -13.41 44.83 5.60
C ASP A 191 -13.78 45.95 6.57
N TYR A 192 -13.85 45.62 7.86
CA TYR A 192 -14.19 46.57 8.92
C TYR A 192 -13.21 47.75 9.04
N ALA A 193 -11.95 47.59 8.63
CA ALA A 193 -10.95 48.66 8.67
C ALA A 193 -11.23 49.74 7.61
N ARG A 194 -11.85 49.37 6.49
CA ARG A 194 -12.29 50.29 5.44
C ARG A 194 -13.66 50.88 5.71
N ASP A 195 -14.57 50.11 6.29
CA ASP A 195 -15.90 50.59 6.70
C ASP A 195 -15.81 51.66 7.81
N ALA A 196 -14.82 51.58 8.71
CA ALA A 196 -14.56 52.61 9.72
C ALA A 196 -13.99 53.94 9.16
N LEU A 197 -13.52 53.95 7.90
CA LEU A 197 -12.94 55.13 7.23
C LEU A 197 -13.92 55.81 6.26
N SER A 198 -15.16 55.32 6.16
CA SER A 198 -16.18 55.92 5.30
C SER A 198 -17.00 56.93 6.13
N PRO A 199 -16.77 58.25 6.01
CA PRO A 199 -17.49 59.21 6.83
C PRO A 199 -18.98 59.18 6.51
N GLU A 200 -19.79 58.95 7.54
CA GLU A 200 -21.23 59.21 7.53
C GLU A 200 -21.44 60.68 7.17
N THR A 201 -21.93 60.94 5.97
CA THR A 201 -22.43 62.26 5.61
C THR A 201 -23.82 62.41 6.25
N GLN A 202 -23.85 62.76 7.54
CA GLN A 202 -25.00 63.44 8.13
C GLN A 202 -25.05 64.85 7.53
N GLY A 203 -25.85 64.99 6.48
CA GLY A 203 -26.26 66.29 5.95
C GLY A 203 -27.74 66.48 6.26
N ASP A 204 -28.01 67.26 7.30
CA ASP A 204 -29.28 67.96 7.46
C ASP A 204 -29.49 68.90 6.26
N GLY A 205 -30.69 68.91 5.67
CA GLY A 205 -31.05 69.96 4.71
C GLY A 205 -32.01 69.53 3.59
N PHE A 206 -33.22 70.06 3.66
CA PHE A 206 -34.28 70.05 2.65
C PHE A 206 -33.80 70.30 1.20
N GLY A 207 -34.35 69.56 0.23
CA GLY A 207 -34.19 69.88 -1.21
C GLY A 207 -34.62 68.77 -2.18
N ASP A 208 -35.87 68.86 -2.61
CA ASP A 208 -36.50 68.54 -3.90
C ASP A 208 -36.10 67.34 -4.81
N VAL A 209 -37.11 66.91 -5.56
CA VAL A 209 -37.24 65.69 -6.36
C VAL A 209 -36.43 65.73 -7.67
N SER A 210 -35.89 64.55 -8.03
CA SER A 210 -35.36 64.11 -9.34
C SER A 210 -33.86 64.34 -9.65
N SER A 211 -33.05 63.31 -9.37
CA SER A 211 -32.07 62.80 -10.34
C SER A 211 -31.49 61.46 -9.90
N ARG A 212 -31.48 60.51 -10.84
CA ARG A 212 -30.67 59.29 -10.80
C ARG A 212 -29.19 59.65 -10.69
N LYS A 213 -28.45 58.98 -9.80
CA LYS A 213 -27.27 58.15 -10.12
C LYS A 213 -26.36 58.00 -8.88
N ALA A 214 -25.92 56.77 -8.68
CA ALA A 214 -24.72 56.42 -7.94
C ALA A 214 -24.69 56.80 -6.44
N ARG A 215 -25.59 56.20 -5.64
CA ARG A 215 -25.17 55.80 -4.29
C ARG A 215 -24.17 54.65 -4.44
N ASN A 216 -22.90 55.03 -4.58
CA ASN A 216 -21.76 54.15 -4.41
C ASN A 216 -21.82 53.53 -3.02
N SER A 217 -22.44 52.35 -2.89
CA SER A 217 -22.16 51.44 -1.78
C SER A 217 -20.74 50.92 -1.96
N GLY A 218 -19.77 51.73 -1.51
CA GLY A 218 -18.32 51.47 -1.56
C GLY A 218 -17.84 50.29 -0.71
N GLN A 219 -18.75 49.44 -0.23
CA GLN A 219 -18.39 48.14 0.34
C GLN A 219 -17.92 47.23 -0.80
N LYS A 220 -16.61 47.25 -1.07
CA LYS A 220 -15.97 46.14 -1.80
C LYS A 220 -16.07 44.91 -0.91
N ILE A 221 -17.17 44.16 -1.06
CA ILE A 221 -17.32 42.82 -0.48
C ILE A 221 -16.19 41.98 -1.07
N LEU A 222 -15.17 41.70 -0.27
CA LEU A 222 -14.13 40.76 -0.66
C LEU A 222 -14.71 39.35 -0.57
N ARG A 223 -14.56 38.59 -1.65
CA ARG A 223 -14.93 37.17 -1.67
C ARG A 223 -13.66 36.34 -1.62
N LEU A 224 -13.50 35.58 -0.55
CA LEU A 224 -12.40 34.64 -0.42
C LEU A 224 -12.89 33.24 -0.78
N LYS A 225 -12.27 32.65 -1.80
CA LYS A 225 -12.58 31.27 -2.18
C LYS A 225 -11.97 30.29 -1.17
N ARG A 226 -12.82 29.51 -0.52
CA ARG A 226 -12.46 28.48 0.45
C ARG A 226 -12.51 27.09 -0.18
N TYR A 227 -11.78 26.17 0.43
CA TYR A 227 -11.62 24.80 -0.04
C TYR A 227 -11.71 23.86 1.15
N HIS A 228 -12.49 22.78 1.03
CA HIS A 228 -12.54 21.71 2.02
C HIS A 228 -12.54 20.35 1.33
N ARG A 229 -11.68 19.43 1.76
CA ARG A 229 -11.71 18.06 1.25
C ARG A 229 -12.68 17.25 2.11
N ILE A 230 -13.70 16.67 1.48
CA ILE A 230 -14.65 15.77 2.14
C ILE A 230 -13.87 14.65 2.82
N THR A 231 -13.92 14.62 4.14
CA THR A 231 -13.35 13.54 4.95
C THR A 231 -14.27 12.33 4.82
N GLY A 232 -13.71 11.12 4.80
CA GLY A 232 -14.53 9.93 4.54
C GLY A 232 -15.14 9.86 3.14
N ARG A 233 -14.59 10.56 2.13
CA ARG A 233 -15.14 10.58 0.75
C ARG A 233 -15.36 9.19 0.13
N ASN A 234 -14.60 8.18 0.54
CA ASN A 234 -14.77 6.81 0.04
C ASN A 234 -16.13 6.21 0.46
N PHE A 235 -16.80 6.76 1.48
CA PHE A 235 -18.19 6.43 1.80
C PHE A 235 -19.14 6.76 0.64
N LEU A 236 -18.86 7.82 -0.12
CA LEU A 236 -19.67 8.27 -1.25
C LEU A 236 -19.25 7.65 -2.59
N ASP A 237 -18.13 6.92 -2.61
CA ASP A 237 -17.61 6.33 -3.84
C ASP A 237 -18.39 5.06 -4.19
N LEU A 238 -19.11 5.13 -5.32
CA LEU A 238 -19.94 4.05 -5.85
C LEU A 238 -19.13 3.03 -6.67
N SER A 239 -17.89 3.36 -7.06
CA SER A 239 -17.04 2.44 -7.84
C SER A 239 -16.55 1.25 -7.01
N HIS A 240 -16.60 1.37 -5.68
CA HIS A 240 -16.14 0.35 -4.74
C HIS A 240 -17.27 -0.17 -3.86
N SER A 241 -17.52 -1.48 -3.97
CA SER A 241 -18.36 -2.24 -3.06
C SER A 241 -17.46 -3.13 -2.20
N PRO A 242 -17.33 -2.86 -0.88
CA PRO A 242 -16.51 -3.67 0.01
C PRO A 242 -16.80 -5.17 -0.07
N ILE A 243 -18.07 -5.56 -0.22
CA ILE A 243 -18.48 -6.97 -0.33
C ILE A 243 -17.95 -7.57 -1.63
N ASN A 244 -18.19 -6.90 -2.77
CA ASN A 244 -17.79 -7.42 -4.07
C ASN A 244 -16.26 -7.46 -4.19
N ASP A 245 -15.57 -6.44 -3.69
CA ASP A 245 -14.11 -6.38 -3.67
C ASP A 245 -13.53 -7.52 -2.81
N LEU A 246 -14.10 -7.80 -1.63
CA LEU A 246 -13.67 -8.91 -0.78
C LEU A 246 -13.96 -10.27 -1.40
N GLN A 247 -15.12 -10.46 -2.04
CA GLN A 247 -15.45 -11.69 -2.76
C GLN A 247 -14.48 -11.93 -3.92
N TYR A 248 -14.24 -10.91 -4.74
CA TYR A 248 -13.27 -10.97 -5.82
C TYR A 248 -11.87 -11.35 -5.32
N VAL A 249 -11.40 -10.68 -4.26
CA VAL A 249 -10.09 -10.97 -3.69
C VAL A 249 -10.04 -12.39 -3.14
N ARG A 250 -11.06 -12.82 -2.39
CA ARG A 250 -11.16 -14.18 -1.85
C ARG A 250 -11.01 -15.22 -2.95
N ASP A 251 -11.80 -15.12 -4.01
CA ASP A 251 -11.82 -16.12 -5.08
C ASP A 251 -10.47 -16.16 -5.82
N LYS A 252 -9.84 -15.00 -6.05
CA LYS A 252 -8.49 -14.93 -6.62
C LYS A 252 -7.41 -15.47 -5.69
N LEU A 253 -7.52 -15.26 -4.38
CA LEU A 253 -6.59 -15.82 -3.40
C LEU A 253 -6.73 -17.34 -3.27
N VAL A 254 -7.93 -17.90 -3.46
CA VAL A 254 -8.11 -19.36 -3.52
C VAL A 254 -7.37 -19.94 -4.72
N VAL A 255 -7.49 -19.33 -5.90
CA VAL A 255 -6.73 -19.74 -7.09
C VAL A 255 -5.22 -19.57 -6.88
N ALA A 256 -4.79 -18.43 -6.30
CA ALA A 256 -3.39 -18.23 -5.98
C ALA A 256 -2.89 -19.31 -5.00
N MET A 257 -3.65 -19.63 -3.95
CA MET A 257 -3.29 -20.66 -2.99
C MET A 257 -3.07 -22.02 -3.66
N GLU A 258 -3.82 -22.36 -4.71
CA GLU A 258 -3.57 -23.58 -5.51
C GLU A 258 -2.21 -23.53 -6.22
N PHE A 259 -1.84 -22.40 -6.82
CA PHE A 259 -0.52 -22.19 -7.42
C PHE A 259 0.60 -22.32 -6.38
N TYR A 260 0.46 -21.65 -5.23
CA TYR A 260 1.41 -21.74 -4.12
C TYR A 260 1.45 -23.14 -3.47
N SER A 261 0.46 -23.99 -3.77
CA SER A 261 0.39 -25.38 -3.34
C SER A 261 0.99 -26.36 -4.35
N GLN A 262 1.61 -25.93 -5.45
CA GLN A 262 2.20 -26.85 -6.39
C GLN A 262 3.58 -27.34 -5.89
N PRO A 263 3.83 -28.67 -5.87
CA PRO A 263 5.07 -29.24 -5.37
C PRO A 263 6.28 -29.06 -6.30
N THR A 264 6.09 -28.44 -7.45
CA THR A 264 7.10 -28.20 -8.50
C THR A 264 7.58 -26.75 -8.48
N THR A 265 7.74 -26.17 -7.29
CA THR A 265 8.33 -24.83 -7.14
C THR A 265 9.69 -24.70 -7.84
N ASP A 266 10.38 -25.81 -8.08
CA ASP A 266 11.64 -26.01 -8.82
C ASP A 266 11.53 -25.59 -10.29
N GLN A 267 10.35 -25.81 -10.91
CA GLN A 267 10.07 -25.56 -12.32
C GLN A 267 9.47 -24.19 -12.59
N ILE A 268 9.09 -23.44 -11.55
CA ILE A 268 8.58 -22.08 -11.71
C ILE A 268 9.72 -21.22 -12.25
N GLU A 269 9.49 -20.61 -13.40
CA GLU A 269 10.45 -19.71 -14.01
C GLU A 269 10.49 -18.37 -13.28
N ASP A 270 11.63 -17.69 -13.34
CA ASP A 270 11.85 -16.41 -12.67
C ASP A 270 10.82 -15.34 -13.04
N HIS A 271 10.37 -15.34 -14.31
CA HIS A 271 9.37 -14.40 -14.80
C HIS A 271 7.98 -14.66 -14.16
N GLU A 272 7.62 -15.93 -13.97
CA GLU A 272 6.36 -16.34 -13.34
C GLU A 272 6.30 -15.89 -11.88
N PHE A 273 7.41 -15.97 -11.12
CA PHE A 273 7.47 -15.42 -9.76
C PHE A 273 7.09 -13.94 -9.72
N GLY A 274 7.67 -13.15 -10.63
CA GLY A 274 7.41 -11.72 -10.70
C GLY A 274 5.96 -11.39 -11.06
N GLU A 275 5.34 -12.18 -11.94
CA GLU A 275 3.93 -12.01 -12.31
C GLU A 275 3.00 -12.35 -11.15
N TRP A 276 3.22 -13.48 -10.47
CA TRP A 276 2.41 -13.88 -9.33
C TRP A 276 2.57 -12.94 -8.13
N ALA A 277 3.78 -12.46 -7.86
CA ALA A 277 4.02 -11.45 -6.83
C ALA A 277 3.27 -10.13 -7.14
N ARG A 278 3.29 -9.68 -8.40
CA ARG A 278 2.53 -8.50 -8.85
C ARG A 278 1.03 -8.71 -8.68
N ALA A 279 0.50 -9.83 -9.16
CA ALA A 279 -0.92 -10.16 -9.04
C ALA A 279 -1.36 -10.19 -7.56
N LEU A 280 -0.56 -10.80 -6.68
CA LEU A 280 -0.87 -10.85 -5.25
C LEU A 280 -0.74 -9.47 -4.58
N SER A 281 0.20 -8.64 -5.00
CA SER A 281 0.32 -7.24 -4.57
C SER A 281 -0.94 -6.45 -4.91
N ASP A 282 -1.49 -6.62 -6.11
CA ASP A 282 -2.74 -5.96 -6.51
C ASP A 282 -3.94 -6.42 -5.66
N LEU A 283 -4.02 -7.72 -5.34
CA LEU A 283 -5.05 -8.23 -4.43
C LEU A 283 -4.92 -7.64 -3.02
N VAL A 284 -3.70 -7.58 -2.48
CA VAL A 284 -3.40 -6.95 -1.17
C VAL A 284 -3.70 -5.45 -1.19
N ALA A 285 -3.45 -4.76 -2.31
CA ALA A 285 -3.82 -3.37 -2.50
C ALA A 285 -5.35 -3.18 -2.46
N ARG A 286 -6.12 -4.08 -3.09
CA ARG A 286 -7.59 -4.07 -3.02
C ARG A 286 -8.13 -4.24 -1.60
N ILE A 287 -7.57 -5.16 -0.80
CA ILE A 287 -7.93 -5.29 0.63
C ILE A 287 -7.67 -3.96 1.37
N THR A 288 -6.57 -3.29 1.05
CA THR A 288 -6.24 -1.97 1.64
C THR A 288 -7.27 -0.91 1.26
N ILE A 289 -7.78 -0.93 0.02
CA ILE A 289 -8.85 -0.03 -0.42
C ILE A 289 -10.12 -0.33 0.38
N VAL A 290 -10.47 -1.60 0.58
CA VAL A 290 -11.62 -2.00 1.40
C VAL A 290 -11.50 -1.47 2.84
N GLU A 291 -10.36 -1.64 3.52
CA GLU A 291 -10.15 -1.10 4.88
C GLU A 291 -10.35 0.42 4.94
N LYS A 292 -9.81 1.14 3.96
CA LYS A 292 -9.95 2.59 3.84
C LYS A 292 -11.40 2.99 3.62
N THR A 293 -12.11 2.27 2.75
CA THR A 293 -13.53 2.52 2.48
C THR A 293 -14.39 2.27 3.72
N LEU A 294 -14.16 1.17 4.45
CA LEU A 294 -14.88 0.90 5.70
C LEU A 294 -14.56 1.93 6.79
N SER A 295 -13.33 2.41 6.87
CA SER A 295 -12.91 3.45 7.81
C SER A 295 -13.48 4.84 7.48
N ALA A 296 -13.93 5.04 6.24
CA ALA A 296 -14.45 6.33 5.78
C ALA A 296 -15.82 6.69 6.38
N LEU A 297 -16.60 5.73 6.88
CA LEU A 297 -17.93 5.99 7.43
C LEU A 297 -17.91 6.92 8.66
N PRO A 298 -17.18 6.60 9.75
CA PRO A 298 -17.12 7.48 10.92
C PRO A 298 -16.49 8.84 10.58
N GLU A 299 -15.50 8.87 9.69
CA GLU A 299 -14.89 10.11 9.19
C GLU A 299 -15.89 11.00 8.45
N PHE A 300 -16.75 10.41 7.62
CA PHE A 300 -17.76 11.12 6.86
C PHE A 300 -18.78 11.80 7.78
N PHE A 301 -19.25 11.09 8.81
CA PHE A 301 -20.16 11.61 9.83
C PHE A 301 -19.47 12.46 10.92
N GLY A 302 -18.18 12.78 10.75
CA GLY A 302 -17.46 13.68 11.65
C GLY A 302 -18.06 15.09 11.67
N ARG A 303 -18.22 15.66 12.86
CA ARG A 303 -18.88 16.96 13.08
C ARG A 303 -18.40 18.08 12.15
N LEU A 304 -17.08 18.26 12.02
CA LEU A 304 -16.51 19.28 11.15
C LEU A 304 -16.82 19.03 9.67
N ASN A 305 -16.82 17.77 9.24
CA ASN A 305 -17.13 17.41 7.86
C ASN A 305 -18.60 17.68 7.56
N LEU A 306 -19.50 17.29 8.46
CA LEU A 306 -20.94 17.53 8.34
C LEU A 306 -21.28 19.02 8.36
N SER A 307 -20.69 19.81 9.25
CA SER A 307 -20.94 21.26 9.32
C SER A 307 -20.58 21.95 8.01
N THR A 308 -19.44 21.59 7.41
CA THR A 308 -19.02 22.16 6.13
C THR A 308 -19.92 21.71 4.98
N ILE A 309 -20.29 20.43 4.93
CA ILE A 309 -21.23 19.91 3.91
C ILE A 309 -22.58 20.64 3.99
N VAL A 310 -23.15 20.77 5.20
CA VAL A 310 -24.43 21.44 5.42
C VAL A 310 -24.34 22.92 5.04
N PHE A 311 -23.28 23.61 5.45
CA PHE A 311 -23.04 25.00 5.09
C PHE A 311 -23.01 25.19 3.56
N VAL A 312 -22.12 24.45 2.87
CA VAL A 312 -21.96 24.56 1.41
C VAL A 312 -23.25 24.19 0.68
N ARG A 313 -24.00 23.20 1.18
CA ARG A 313 -25.23 22.77 0.51
C ARG A 313 -26.37 23.79 0.65
N ASN A 314 -26.45 24.47 1.79
CA ASN A 314 -27.44 25.51 2.03
C ASN A 314 -27.06 26.86 1.39
N GLU A 315 -25.80 27.04 0.99
CA GLU A 315 -25.35 28.26 0.34
C GLU A 315 -26.16 28.53 -0.95
N GLY A 316 -26.78 29.71 -1.01
CA GLY A 316 -27.61 30.13 -2.13
C GLY A 316 -29.07 29.63 -2.10
N LEU A 317 -29.45 28.82 -1.10
CA LEU A 317 -30.86 28.51 -0.86
C LEU A 317 -31.55 29.68 -0.14
N ARG A 318 -32.81 29.95 -0.49
CA ARG A 318 -33.64 30.95 0.22
C ARG A 318 -33.92 30.51 1.66
N GLU A 319 -34.13 29.21 1.85
CA GLU A 319 -34.39 28.60 3.15
C GLU A 319 -33.45 27.39 3.34
N PRO A 320 -32.80 27.24 4.51
CA PRO A 320 -31.94 26.09 4.79
C PRO A 320 -32.74 24.77 4.76
N ARG A 321 -32.30 23.82 3.94
CA ARG A 321 -32.93 22.49 3.83
C ARG A 321 -32.20 21.40 4.59
N TYR A 322 -30.95 21.64 4.93
CA TYR A 322 -30.10 20.70 5.65
C TYR A 322 -29.68 21.29 6.99
N ALA A 323 -29.66 20.46 8.02
CA ALA A 323 -29.17 20.81 9.34
C ALA A 323 -28.31 19.68 9.89
N MET A 324 -27.39 20.01 10.79
CA MET A 324 -26.60 19.02 11.51
C MET A 324 -27.34 18.66 12.81
N THR A 325 -27.39 17.37 13.17
CA THR A 325 -27.80 16.94 14.51
C THR A 325 -26.57 16.71 15.39
N SER A 326 -26.72 16.20 16.61
CA SER A 326 -25.57 15.84 17.45
C SER A 326 -24.67 14.78 16.79
N SER A 327 -25.23 13.92 15.93
CA SER A 327 -24.50 12.78 15.35
C SER A 327 -24.71 12.57 13.84
N GLY A 328 -25.55 13.36 13.18
CA GLY A 328 -25.96 13.10 11.81
C GLY A 328 -26.40 14.32 11.02
N ILE A 329 -27.08 14.06 9.91
CA ILE A 329 -27.68 15.09 9.04
C ILE A 329 -29.19 14.99 9.12
N LYS A 330 -29.84 16.11 9.37
CA LYS A 330 -31.28 16.31 9.21
C LYS A 330 -31.54 16.98 7.87
N TRP A 331 -32.50 16.47 7.12
CA TRP A 331 -32.98 17.07 5.87
C TRP A 331 -34.48 17.29 5.96
N THR A 332 -34.94 18.48 5.57
CA THR A 332 -36.36 18.82 5.47
C THR A 332 -36.76 18.91 4.00
N PRO A 333 -37.58 17.98 3.47
CA PRO A 333 -38.18 18.11 2.14
C PRO A 333 -39.17 19.28 2.09
N GLU A 334 -39.49 19.77 0.90
CA GLU A 334 -40.48 20.86 0.72
C GLU A 334 -41.87 20.49 1.22
N ASP A 335 -42.29 19.24 0.97
CA ASP A 335 -43.65 18.76 1.25
C ASP A 335 -43.66 17.52 2.17
N GLY A 336 -42.74 17.43 3.13
CA GLY A 336 -42.67 16.22 3.97
C GLY A 336 -41.96 16.35 5.30
N GLU A 337 -42.03 15.27 6.07
CA GLU A 337 -41.43 15.19 7.40
C GLU A 337 -39.90 15.25 7.34
N PRO A 338 -39.26 15.94 8.30
CA PRO A 338 -37.81 15.95 8.37
C PRO A 338 -37.24 14.55 8.61
N VAL A 339 -36.24 14.18 7.82
CA VAL A 339 -35.54 12.90 7.94
C VAL A 339 -34.18 13.10 8.57
N VAL A 340 -33.82 12.25 9.53
CA VAL A 340 -32.50 12.26 10.18
C VAL A 340 -31.73 11.01 9.79
N VAL A 341 -30.50 11.19 9.32
CA VAL A 341 -29.57 10.10 9.04
C VAL A 341 -28.36 10.21 9.96
N GLU A 342 -28.21 9.22 10.85
CA GLU A 342 -27.12 9.09 11.83
C GLU A 342 -26.26 7.86 11.51
N PRO A 343 -24.96 7.84 11.86
CA PRO A 343 -24.14 6.65 11.71
C PRO A 343 -24.58 5.53 12.66
N PRO A 344 -24.25 4.26 12.38
CA PRO A 344 -24.58 3.17 13.28
C PRO A 344 -23.85 3.32 14.64
N ARG A 345 -24.57 3.18 15.76
CA ARG A 345 -24.11 3.54 17.12
C ARG A 345 -22.87 2.80 17.62
N ASP A 346 -22.54 1.64 17.05
CA ASP A 346 -21.38 0.83 17.46
C ASP A 346 -20.51 0.42 16.25
N TYR A 347 -20.47 1.27 15.22
CA TYR A 347 -19.69 0.96 14.03
C TYR A 347 -18.18 0.98 14.32
N GLN A 348 -17.55 -0.20 14.27
CA GLN A 348 -16.10 -0.33 14.32
C GLN A 348 -15.56 -0.77 12.96
N PRO A 349 -14.67 0.03 12.32
CA PRO A 349 -14.13 -0.32 11.03
C PRO A 349 -13.22 -1.54 11.12
N LEU A 350 -13.36 -2.44 10.16
CA LEU A 350 -12.62 -3.70 10.11
C LEU A 350 -11.13 -3.46 9.76
N ARG A 351 -10.24 -4.24 10.39
CA ARG A 351 -8.79 -4.26 10.14
C ARG A 351 -8.32 -5.69 9.92
N PHE A 352 -7.59 -5.92 8.84
CA PHE A 352 -6.95 -7.18 8.48
C PHE A 352 -5.58 -7.25 9.12
N ARG A 353 -5.37 -8.21 10.03
CA ARG A 353 -4.16 -8.29 10.86
C ARG A 353 -2.96 -8.72 10.02
N LEU A 354 -3.19 -9.53 8.99
CA LEU A 354 -2.14 -10.05 8.12
C LEU A 354 -1.69 -9.06 7.04
N LEU A 355 -2.46 -8.00 6.79
CA LEU A 355 -2.21 -7.07 5.69
C LEU A 355 -0.83 -6.38 5.75
N PRO A 356 -0.34 -5.87 6.90
CA PRO A 356 1.00 -5.29 6.99
C PRO A 356 2.11 -6.34 6.76
N ARG A 357 1.88 -7.59 7.18
CA ARG A 357 2.83 -8.69 7.00
C ARG A 357 2.94 -9.09 5.53
N MET A 358 1.81 -9.25 4.85
CA MET A 358 1.76 -9.55 3.41
C MET A 358 2.44 -8.46 2.58
N LYS A 359 2.19 -7.18 2.89
CA LYS A 359 2.87 -6.05 2.22
C LYS A 359 4.39 -6.10 2.35
N ARG A 360 4.92 -6.49 3.52
CA ARG A 360 6.37 -6.62 3.73
C ARG A 360 6.94 -7.75 2.88
N TYR A 361 6.25 -8.89 2.81
CA TYR A 361 6.69 -9.99 1.96
C TYR A 361 6.66 -9.64 0.48
N LEU A 362 5.68 -8.88 0.02
CA LEU A 362 5.55 -8.52 -1.40
C LEU A 362 6.46 -7.37 -1.85
N ARG A 363 6.94 -6.51 -0.93
CA ARG A 363 7.94 -5.47 -1.25
C ARG A 363 9.35 -6.01 -1.45
N ALA A 364 9.62 -7.21 -0.95
CA ALA A 364 10.91 -7.87 -1.10
C ALA A 364 10.99 -8.68 -2.42
N ALA A 365 9.91 -8.72 -3.22
CA ALA A 365 9.81 -9.35 -4.54
C ALA A 365 9.92 -8.26 -5.60
#